data_AF-A0A0G2HQC3-F1
#
_entry.id   AF-A0A0G2HQC3-F1
#
_cell.length_a   1.000
_cell.length_b   1.000
_cell.length_c   1.000
_cell.angle_alpha   90.00
_cell.angle_beta   90.00
_cell.angle_gamma   90.00
#
_symmetry.space_group_name_H-M   'P 1'
#
loop_
_entity.id
_entity.type
_entity.pdbx_description
1 polymer ?
#
loop_
_entity_poly.entity_id
_entity_poly.type
_entity_poly.pdbx_seq_one_letter_code
_entity_poly.pdbx_strand_id
1 'polypeptide(L)'
;MDEPKEIDCYRILKVSKGATASDIKRAYHKRVLETHPDKNPGIETTLFVKVQSAWETLSDSSKRYCFDCKYERIKREWDKYEETCGRKTAGAGGQGTEKTYTEKEVREILERLKRMQEEADALRRREDERRAREKRQEEARRQEEERKKEEERKKKDSSQRKDWFNFNAMKDVLDDIEEEMRRGPRTFHTAQPPTPPPTQNSRRCHHARWWPYSYGADSCQYCDRYCPIYLLRCPSCDARACVPCKIRVTDG
;
A
#
# COMPACT_ATOMS: atom_id res chain seq x y z
N MET A 1 -18.97 -36.90 -19.14
CA MET A 1 -17.59 -37.24 -19.52
C MET A 1 -16.82 -35.95 -19.51
N ASP A 2 -15.84 -35.87 -18.62
CA ASP A 2 -15.14 -34.64 -18.30
C ASP A 2 -14.15 -34.26 -19.41
N GLU A 3 -14.09 -32.97 -19.74
CA GLU A 3 -13.06 -32.42 -20.63
C GLU A 3 -11.66 -32.80 -20.09
N PRO A 4 -10.70 -33.19 -20.94
CA PRO A 4 -9.36 -33.56 -20.48
C PRO A 4 -8.76 -32.44 -19.63
N LYS A 5 -8.29 -32.79 -18.42
CA LYS A 5 -7.74 -31.82 -17.46
C LYS A 5 -6.46 -31.16 -17.98
N GLU A 6 -5.67 -31.87 -18.79
CA GLU A 6 -4.43 -31.37 -19.37
C GLU A 6 -4.67 -30.87 -20.80
N ILE A 7 -4.25 -29.62 -21.06
CA ILE A 7 -4.46 -28.91 -22.32
C ILE A 7 -3.43 -29.37 -23.36
N ASP A 8 -3.88 -29.78 -24.56
CA ASP A 8 -2.96 -30.08 -25.67
C ASP A 8 -2.46 -28.78 -26.34
N CYS A 9 -1.27 -28.36 -25.91
CA CYS A 9 -0.62 -27.13 -26.37
C CYS A 9 -0.30 -27.15 -27.88
N TYR A 10 0.11 -28.30 -28.43
CA TYR A 10 0.45 -28.42 -29.86
C TYR A 10 -0.81 -28.37 -30.72
N ARG A 11 -1.89 -29.02 -30.28
CA ARG A 11 -3.18 -29.02 -30.97
C ARG A 11 -3.85 -27.65 -30.98
N ILE A 12 -3.79 -26.93 -29.86
CA ILE A 12 -4.33 -25.56 -29.78
C ILE A 12 -3.57 -24.60 -30.69
N LEU A 13 -2.24 -24.65 -30.67
CA LEU A 13 -1.43 -23.80 -31.56
C LEU A 13 -1.41 -24.30 -33.02
N LYS A 14 -1.98 -25.48 -33.32
CA LYS A 14 -1.95 -26.14 -34.65
C LYS A 14 -0.53 -26.31 -35.20
N VAL A 15 0.38 -26.73 -34.33
CA VAL A 15 1.78 -26.97 -34.69
C VAL A 15 2.14 -28.43 -34.45
N SER A 16 3.06 -28.95 -35.25
CA SER A 16 3.62 -30.28 -35.03
C SER A 16 4.59 -30.28 -33.84
N LYS A 17 4.76 -31.43 -33.17
CA LYS A 17 5.75 -31.60 -32.10
C LYS A 17 7.18 -31.25 -32.51
N GLY A 18 7.50 -31.44 -33.80
CA GLY A 18 8.80 -31.12 -34.40
C GLY A 18 8.98 -29.64 -34.80
N ALA A 19 8.00 -28.77 -34.52
CA ALA A 19 8.08 -27.37 -34.90
C ALA A 19 9.25 -26.65 -34.20
N THR A 20 9.94 -25.79 -34.94
CA THR A 20 11.00 -24.95 -34.38
C THR A 20 10.40 -23.86 -33.49
N ALA A 21 11.19 -23.28 -32.57
CA ALA A 21 10.70 -22.17 -31.73
C ALA A 21 10.16 -20.99 -32.56
N SER A 22 10.77 -20.73 -33.72
CA SER A 22 10.32 -19.72 -34.69
C SER A 22 8.93 -20.04 -35.25
N ASP A 23 8.65 -21.30 -35.57
CA ASP A 23 7.35 -21.75 -36.07
C ASP A 23 6.26 -21.63 -35.02
N ILE A 24 6.57 -22.01 -33.77
CA ILE A 24 5.65 -21.89 -32.64
C ILE A 24 5.31 -20.41 -32.41
N LYS A 25 6.30 -19.52 -32.52
CA LYS A 25 6.09 -18.06 -32.38
C LYS A 25 5.16 -17.51 -33.44
N ARG A 26 5.39 -17.92 -34.69
CA ARG A 26 4.55 -17.52 -35.82
C ARG A 26 3.11 -18.05 -35.67
N ALA A 27 2.96 -19.29 -35.25
CA ALA A 27 1.65 -19.91 -35.01
C ALA A 27 0.90 -19.23 -33.86
N TYR A 28 1.58 -18.90 -32.76
CA TYR A 28 1.01 -18.15 -31.66
C TYR A 28 0.49 -16.79 -32.10
N HIS A 29 1.29 -16.00 -32.83
CA HIS A 29 0.84 -14.70 -33.34
C HIS A 29 -0.39 -14.83 -34.24
N LYS A 30 -0.43 -15.84 -35.12
CA LYS A 30 -1.60 -16.10 -35.97
C LYS A 30 -2.84 -16.41 -35.12
N ARG A 31 -2.70 -17.29 -34.12
CA ARG A 31 -3.81 -17.67 -33.23
C ARG A 31 -4.32 -16.53 -32.38
N VAL A 32 -3.43 -15.72 -31.81
CA VAL A 32 -3.82 -14.54 -31.04
C VAL A 32 -4.67 -13.59 -31.87
N LEU A 33 -4.30 -13.35 -33.14
CA LEU A 33 -5.08 -12.48 -34.03
C LEU A 33 -6.46 -13.07 -34.36
N GLU A 34 -6.57 -14.39 -34.53
CA GLU A 34 -7.83 -15.09 -34.78
C GLU A 34 -8.76 -15.06 -33.56
N THR A 35 -8.21 -15.20 -32.35
CA THR A 35 -8.98 -15.34 -31.10
C THR A 35 -9.07 -14.05 -30.28
N HIS A 36 -8.57 -12.91 -30.77
CA HIS A 36 -8.53 -11.69 -29.99
C HIS A 36 -9.96 -11.15 -29.74
N PRO A 37 -10.38 -10.94 -28.47
CA PRO A 37 -11.75 -10.53 -28.15
C PRO A 37 -12.11 -9.15 -28.72
N ASP A 38 -11.12 -8.27 -28.92
CA ASP A 38 -11.31 -6.93 -29.51
C ASP A 38 -11.71 -6.97 -31.00
N LYS A 39 -11.18 -7.94 -31.77
CA LYS A 39 -11.43 -8.02 -33.22
C LYS A 39 -12.63 -8.90 -33.56
N ASN A 40 -12.93 -9.87 -32.69
CA ASN A 40 -14.03 -10.81 -32.86
C ASN A 40 -14.91 -10.81 -31.60
N PRO A 41 -15.82 -9.82 -31.43
CA PRO A 41 -16.65 -9.65 -30.22
C PRO A 41 -17.73 -10.73 -29.99
N GLY A 42 -17.52 -11.95 -30.50
CA GLY A 42 -18.37 -13.13 -30.29
C GLY A 42 -17.60 -14.45 -30.10
N ILE A 43 -16.26 -14.40 -30.02
CA ILE A 43 -15.44 -15.59 -29.76
C ILE A 43 -15.26 -15.76 -28.25
N GLU A 44 -15.43 -17.01 -27.78
CA GLU A 44 -15.30 -17.37 -26.37
C GLU A 44 -13.90 -17.01 -25.84
N THR A 45 -13.84 -16.15 -24.81
CA THR A 45 -12.59 -15.68 -24.18
C THR A 45 -11.73 -16.83 -23.67
N THR A 46 -12.34 -17.99 -23.39
CA THR A 46 -11.68 -19.24 -22.97
C THR A 46 -10.64 -19.72 -24.00
N LEU A 47 -10.90 -19.54 -25.30
CA LEU A 47 -9.98 -19.97 -26.36
C LEU A 47 -8.70 -19.14 -26.35
N PHE A 48 -8.81 -17.84 -26.10
CA PHE A 48 -7.65 -16.97 -25.96
C PHE A 48 -6.78 -17.38 -24.76
N VAL A 49 -7.40 -17.67 -23.61
CA VAL A 49 -6.69 -18.15 -22.41
C VAL A 49 -5.99 -19.48 -22.69
N LYS A 50 -6.65 -20.41 -23.39
CA LYS A 50 -6.07 -21.70 -23.81
C LYS A 50 -4.86 -21.49 -24.76
N VAL A 51 -4.94 -20.57 -25.72
CA VAL A 51 -3.85 -20.22 -26.64
C VAL A 51 -2.66 -19.62 -25.89
N GLN A 52 -2.90 -18.72 -24.94
CA GLN A 52 -1.86 -18.11 -24.13
C GLN A 52 -1.15 -19.15 -23.25
N SER A 53 -1.91 -20.02 -22.57
CA SER A 53 -1.35 -21.09 -21.75
C SER A 53 -0.50 -22.08 -22.57
N ALA A 54 -0.94 -22.40 -23.80
CA ALA A 54 -0.16 -23.23 -24.72
C ALA A 54 1.17 -22.57 -25.10
N TRP A 55 1.17 -21.26 -25.36
CA TRP A 55 2.38 -20.51 -25.65
C TRP A 55 3.35 -20.43 -24.46
N GLU A 56 2.85 -20.18 -23.26
CA GLU A 56 3.68 -20.14 -22.04
C GLU A 56 4.40 -21.47 -21.76
N THR A 57 3.79 -22.59 -22.17
CA THR A 57 4.37 -23.92 -22.03
C THR A 57 5.38 -24.23 -23.14
N LEU A 58 5.07 -23.86 -24.40
CA LEU A 58 5.89 -24.21 -25.56
C LEU A 58 7.02 -23.20 -25.87
N SER A 59 6.93 -21.97 -25.36
CA SER A 59 7.95 -20.93 -25.55
C SER A 59 9.21 -21.17 -24.72
N ASP A 60 9.06 -21.76 -23.52
CA ASP A 60 10.17 -22.11 -22.64
C ASP A 60 10.66 -23.54 -22.93
N SER A 61 11.95 -23.68 -23.26
CA SER A 61 12.55 -24.98 -23.60
C SER A 61 12.44 -26.03 -22.48
N SER A 62 12.52 -25.63 -21.21
CA SER A 62 12.42 -26.54 -20.06
C SER A 62 10.98 -27.01 -19.87
N LYS A 63 10.02 -26.09 -19.97
CA LYS A 63 8.59 -26.43 -19.88
C LYS A 63 8.14 -27.28 -21.06
N ARG A 64 8.64 -27.00 -22.26
CA ARG A 64 8.38 -27.80 -23.47
C ARG A 64 8.88 -29.23 -23.29
N TYR A 65 10.09 -29.42 -22.76
CA TYR A 65 10.61 -30.76 -22.49
C TYR A 65 9.71 -31.56 -21.52
N CYS A 66 9.32 -30.94 -20.40
CA CYS A 66 8.40 -31.56 -19.45
C CYS A 66 7.03 -31.91 -20.06
N PHE A 67 6.55 -31.06 -20.97
CA PHE A 67 5.31 -31.27 -21.70
C PHE A 67 5.44 -32.42 -22.72
N ASP A 68 6.55 -32.47 -23.46
CA ASP A 68 6.84 -33.51 -24.44
C ASP A 68 6.90 -34.91 -23.80
N CYS A 69 7.43 -35.03 -22.58
CA CYS A 69 7.41 -36.29 -21.84
C CYS A 69 6.00 -36.82 -21.55
N LYS A 70 5.02 -35.92 -21.38
CA LYS A 70 3.61 -36.27 -21.09
C LYS A 70 2.74 -36.25 -22.34
N TYR A 71 3.25 -35.71 -23.45
CA TYR A 71 2.47 -35.43 -24.66
C TYR A 71 1.77 -36.66 -25.22
N GLU A 72 2.42 -37.81 -25.28
CA GLU A 72 1.80 -39.04 -25.81
C GLU A 72 0.61 -39.52 -24.97
N ARG A 73 0.62 -39.28 -23.65
CA ARG A 73 -0.52 -39.57 -22.77
C ARG A 73 -1.65 -38.59 -23.03
N ILE A 74 -1.33 -37.28 -23.02
CA ILE A 74 -2.30 -36.20 -23.27
C ILE A 74 -2.96 -36.40 -24.63
N LYS A 75 -2.18 -36.66 -25.69
CA LYS A 75 -2.68 -36.90 -27.04
C LYS A 75 -3.69 -38.06 -27.07
N ARG A 76 -3.39 -39.20 -26.45
CA ARG A 76 -4.32 -40.33 -26.38
C ARG A 76 -5.61 -40.00 -25.63
N GLU A 77 -5.54 -39.20 -24.58
CA GLU A 77 -6.72 -38.74 -23.84
C GLU A 77 -7.58 -37.81 -24.70
N TRP A 78 -6.95 -36.89 -25.44
CA TRP A 78 -7.63 -36.01 -26.38
C TRP A 78 -8.24 -36.75 -27.57
N ASP A 79 -7.55 -37.75 -28.13
CA ASP A 79 -8.08 -38.57 -29.23
C ASP A 79 -9.33 -39.36 -28.78
N LYS A 80 -9.30 -39.96 -27.58
CA LYS A 80 -10.47 -40.61 -26.97
C LYS A 80 -11.62 -39.64 -26.70
N TYR A 81 -11.31 -38.42 -26.26
CA TYR A 81 -12.32 -37.39 -26.06
C TYR A 81 -13.01 -37.05 -27.40
N GLU A 82 -12.27 -36.90 -28.49
CA GLU A 82 -12.88 -36.64 -29.80
C GLU A 82 -13.72 -37.80 -30.32
N GLU A 83 -13.28 -39.05 -30.14
CA GLU A 83 -14.08 -40.22 -30.51
C GLU A 83 -15.41 -40.27 -29.75
N THR A 84 -15.40 -39.94 -28.46
CA THR A 84 -16.58 -39.94 -27.60
C THR A 84 -17.48 -38.72 -27.79
N CYS A 85 -16.91 -37.56 -28.15
CA CYS A 85 -17.64 -36.33 -28.48
C CYS A 85 -18.12 -36.28 -29.94
N GLY A 86 -17.53 -37.08 -30.82
CA GLY A 86 -17.61 -36.99 -32.28
C GLY A 86 -18.92 -37.42 -32.93
N ARG A 87 -19.98 -37.73 -32.16
CA ARG A 87 -21.31 -38.04 -32.74
C ARG A 87 -22.18 -36.80 -33.02
N LYS A 88 -21.62 -35.58 -33.06
CA LYS A 88 -22.38 -34.36 -33.39
C LYS A 88 -21.72 -33.39 -34.37
N THR A 89 -20.70 -33.80 -35.13
CA THR A 89 -20.14 -32.95 -36.21
C THR A 89 -19.85 -33.72 -37.50
N ALA A 90 -20.69 -34.69 -37.86
CA ALA A 90 -20.77 -35.21 -39.23
C ALA A 90 -21.80 -34.38 -40.00
N GLY A 91 -21.44 -33.16 -40.43
CA GLY A 91 -22.37 -32.31 -41.17
C GLY A 91 -22.09 -30.81 -41.14
N ALA A 92 -20.83 -30.38 -41.23
CA ALA A 92 -20.51 -29.00 -41.63
C ALA A 92 -19.10 -29.00 -42.18
N GLY A 93 -18.98 -29.25 -43.48
CA GLY A 93 -17.78 -28.97 -44.25
C GLY A 93 -17.50 -27.48 -44.23
N GLY A 94 -16.85 -27.00 -43.17
CA GLY A 94 -16.16 -25.73 -43.17
C GLY A 94 -14.86 -25.93 -43.91
N GLN A 95 -14.86 -25.68 -45.22
CA GLN A 95 -13.62 -25.40 -45.95
C GLN A 95 -13.00 -24.16 -45.29
N GLY A 96 -12.13 -24.39 -44.31
CA GLY A 96 -11.24 -23.37 -43.81
C GLY A 96 -10.29 -23.04 -44.94
N THR A 97 -10.71 -22.10 -45.80
CA THR A 97 -9.82 -21.51 -46.79
C THR A 97 -8.63 -20.97 -46.02
N GLU A 98 -7.48 -21.57 -46.27
CA GLU A 98 -6.21 -21.16 -45.73
C GLU A 98 -5.92 -19.79 -46.37
N LYS A 99 -6.49 -18.71 -45.81
CA LYS A 99 -6.18 -17.35 -46.26
C LYS A 99 -4.73 -17.09 -45.90
N THR A 100 -3.87 -17.30 -46.88
CA THR A 100 -2.48 -16.90 -46.87
C THR A 100 -2.44 -15.38 -47.00
N TYR A 101 -2.44 -14.69 -45.86
CA TYR A 101 -2.24 -13.25 -45.84
C TYR A 101 -0.88 -12.92 -46.45
N THR A 102 -0.88 -12.10 -47.49
CA THR A 102 0.35 -11.61 -48.12
C THR A 102 1.09 -10.67 -47.17
N GLU A 103 2.41 -10.54 -47.32
CA GLU A 103 3.23 -9.68 -46.44
C GLU A 103 2.75 -8.23 -46.40
N LYS A 104 2.11 -7.76 -47.48
CA LYS A 104 1.51 -6.42 -47.57
C LYS A 104 0.26 -6.29 -46.69
N GLU A 105 -0.63 -7.28 -46.69
CA GLU A 105 -1.84 -7.30 -45.87
C GLU A 105 -1.49 -7.42 -44.38
N VAL A 106 -0.48 -8.22 -44.03
CA VAL A 106 -0.01 -8.31 -42.63
C VAL A 106 0.60 -6.99 -42.17
N ARG A 107 1.37 -6.30 -43.01
CA ARG A 107 1.94 -4.99 -42.71
C ARG A 107 0.85 -3.95 -42.46
N GLU A 108 -0.17 -3.91 -43.31
CA GLU A 108 -1.30 -2.99 -43.17
C GLU A 108 -2.11 -3.25 -41.89
N ILE A 109 -2.33 -4.53 -41.54
CA ILE A 109 -2.99 -4.91 -40.29
C ILE A 109 -2.17 -4.46 -39.06
N LEU A 110 -0.84 -4.61 -39.11
CA LEU A 110 0.05 -4.19 -38.04
C LEU A 110 0.10 -2.65 -37.90
N GLU A 111 0.11 -1.93 -39.01
CA GLU A 111 0.14 -0.47 -39.03
C GLU A 111 -1.18 0.13 -38.51
N ARG A 112 -2.32 -0.48 -38.87
CA ARG A 112 -3.63 -0.12 -38.32
C ARG A 112 -3.72 -0.37 -36.81
N LEU A 113 -3.16 -1.49 -36.31
CA LEU A 113 -3.10 -1.79 -34.89
C LEU A 113 -2.22 -0.78 -34.13
N LYS A 114 -1.06 -0.45 -34.69
CA LYS A 114 -0.14 0.53 -34.09
C LYS A 114 -0.79 1.91 -33.97
N ARG A 115 -1.51 2.36 -35.01
CA ARG A 115 -2.28 3.61 -34.98
C ARG A 115 -3.35 3.63 -33.88
N MET A 116 -4.13 2.55 -33.74
CA MET A 116 -5.14 2.47 -32.67
C MET A 116 -4.50 2.55 -31.28
N GLN A 117 -3.35 1.91 -31.10
CA GLN A 117 -2.63 1.93 -29.84
C GLN A 117 -2.04 3.32 -29.55
N GLU A 118 -1.48 3.99 -30.55
CA GLU A 118 -0.99 5.37 -30.45
C GLU A 118 -2.12 6.36 -30.13
N GLU A 119 -3.29 6.20 -30.74
CA GLU A 119 -4.49 7.00 -30.47
C GLU A 119 -4.98 6.79 -29.02
N ALA A 120 -5.01 5.55 -28.54
CA ALA A 120 -5.35 5.22 -27.15
C ALA A 120 -4.33 5.80 -26.15
N ASP A 121 -3.04 5.73 -26.48
CA ASP A 121 -1.96 6.28 -25.65
C ASP A 121 -2.01 7.81 -25.61
N ALA A 122 -2.34 8.45 -26.73
CA ALA A 122 -2.55 9.89 -26.81
C ALA A 122 -3.76 10.35 -25.96
N LEU A 123 -4.85 9.58 -25.94
CA LEU A 123 -5.99 9.87 -25.08
C LEU A 123 -5.61 9.80 -23.59
N ARG A 124 -4.87 8.77 -23.18
CA ARG A 124 -4.39 8.64 -21.80
C ARG A 124 -3.49 9.81 -21.39
N ARG A 125 -2.56 10.23 -22.26
CA ARG A 125 -1.72 11.42 -22.01
C ARG A 125 -2.55 12.69 -21.81
N ARG A 126 -3.58 12.91 -22.62
CA ARG A 126 -4.49 14.06 -22.46
C ARG A 126 -5.27 14.01 -21.14
N GLU A 127 -5.71 12.83 -20.72
CA GLU A 127 -6.38 12.67 -19.43
C GLU A 127 -5.43 12.88 -18.25
N ASP A 128 -4.20 12.38 -18.32
CA ASP A 128 -3.18 12.57 -17.30
C ASP A 128 -2.78 14.04 -17.17
N GLU A 129 -2.65 14.76 -18.29
CA GLU A 129 -2.43 16.20 -18.30
C GLU A 129 -3.59 16.97 -17.65
N ARG A 130 -4.84 16.57 -17.93
CA ARG A 130 -6.02 17.14 -17.28
C ARG A 130 -6.00 16.90 -15.77
N ARG A 131 -5.75 15.66 -15.33
CA ARG A 131 -5.65 15.29 -13.90
C ARG A 131 -4.50 16.04 -13.22
N ALA A 132 -3.36 16.20 -13.89
CA ALA A 132 -2.23 16.96 -13.38
C ALA A 132 -2.57 18.45 -13.22
N ARG A 133 -3.33 19.03 -14.16
CA ARG A 133 -3.81 20.41 -14.06
C ARG A 133 -4.78 20.59 -12.89
N GLU A 134 -5.73 19.67 -12.72
CA GLU A 134 -6.66 19.67 -11.59
C GLU A 134 -5.91 19.55 -10.25
N LYS A 135 -4.92 18.66 -10.16
CA LYS A 135 -4.09 18.52 -8.97
C LYS A 135 -3.31 19.79 -8.64
N ARG A 136 -2.73 20.46 -9.66
CA ARG A 136 -2.06 21.77 -9.47
C ARG A 136 -3.02 22.85 -8.99
N GLN A 137 -4.25 22.87 -9.50
CA GLN A 137 -5.28 23.81 -9.04
C GLN A 137 -5.70 23.53 -7.60
N GLU A 138 -5.89 22.26 -7.23
CA GLU A 138 -6.23 21.88 -5.87
C GLU A 138 -5.11 22.23 -4.89
N GLU A 139 -3.85 21.94 -5.25
CA GLU A 139 -2.68 22.27 -4.44
C GLU A 139 -2.54 23.79 -4.25
N ALA A 140 -2.73 24.58 -5.32
CA ALA A 140 -2.75 26.04 -5.22
C ALA A 140 -3.87 26.53 -4.27
N ARG A 141 -5.07 25.93 -4.34
CA ARG A 141 -6.18 26.25 -3.43
C ARG A 141 -5.86 25.90 -1.98
N ARG A 142 -5.23 24.75 -1.73
CA ARG A 142 -4.76 24.35 -0.39
C ARG A 142 -3.73 25.33 0.16
N GLN A 143 -2.74 25.72 -0.64
CA GLN A 143 -1.75 26.71 -0.25
C GLN A 143 -2.38 28.08 0.06
N GLU A 144 -3.38 28.52 -0.72
CA GLU A 144 -4.09 29.76 -0.43
C GLU A 144 -4.88 29.67 0.89
N GLU A 145 -5.55 28.56 1.15
CA GLU A 145 -6.26 28.32 2.41
C GLU A 145 -5.30 28.29 3.61
N GLU A 146 -4.15 27.64 3.48
CA GLU A 146 -3.10 27.63 4.50
C GLU A 146 -2.55 29.03 4.75
N ARG A 147 -2.29 29.82 3.70
CA ARG A 147 -1.87 31.22 3.83
C ARG A 147 -2.92 32.04 4.56
N LYS A 148 -4.21 31.88 4.24
CA LYS A 148 -5.31 32.56 4.95
C LYS A 148 -5.36 32.17 6.42
N LYS A 149 -5.23 30.87 6.74
CA LYS A 149 -5.18 30.37 8.12
C LYS A 149 -3.97 30.93 8.87
N GLU A 150 -2.81 31.03 8.23
CA GLU A 150 -1.61 31.60 8.84
C GLU A 150 -1.78 33.10 9.10
N GLU A 151 -2.35 33.86 8.15
CA GLU A 151 -2.68 35.26 8.33
C GLU A 151 -3.68 35.47 9.48
N GLU A 152 -4.70 34.62 9.58
CA GLU A 152 -5.64 34.64 10.71
C GLU A 152 -4.97 34.32 12.04
N ARG A 153 -4.07 33.32 12.07
CA ARG A 153 -3.28 33.01 13.27
C ARG A 153 -2.41 34.19 13.68
N LYS A 154 -1.73 34.84 12.72
CA LYS A 154 -0.92 36.05 12.97
C LYS A 154 -1.78 37.22 13.46
N LYS A 155 -3.00 37.39 12.92
CA LYS A 155 -3.95 38.40 13.40
C LYS A 155 -4.42 38.11 14.82
N LYS A 156 -4.75 36.85 15.13
CA LYS A 156 -5.13 36.41 16.49
C LYS A 156 -3.99 36.60 17.47
N ASP A 157 -2.78 36.22 17.12
CA ASP A 157 -1.58 36.41 17.93
C ASP A 157 -1.27 37.90 18.13
N SER A 158 -1.42 38.73 17.09
CA SER A 158 -1.29 40.19 17.22
C SER A 158 -2.37 40.80 18.11
N SER A 159 -3.61 40.32 18.04
CA SER A 159 -4.70 40.74 18.94
C SER A 159 -4.41 40.31 20.38
N GLN A 160 -4.08 39.03 20.59
CA GLN A 160 -3.75 38.46 21.89
C GLN A 160 -2.52 39.14 22.52
N ARG A 161 -1.51 39.51 21.71
CA ARG A 161 -0.34 40.26 22.17
C ARG A 161 -0.69 41.71 22.51
N LYS A 162 -1.61 42.36 21.78
CA LYS A 162 -2.13 43.69 22.14
C LYS A 162 -2.97 43.63 23.42
N ASP A 163 -3.73 42.55 23.61
CA ASP A 163 -4.50 42.31 24.83
C ASP A 163 -3.59 42.04 26.04
N TRP A 164 -2.47 41.31 25.85
CA TRP A 164 -1.42 41.12 26.87
C TRP A 164 -0.80 42.45 27.32
N PHE A 165 -0.55 43.37 26.37
CA PHE A 165 0.01 44.69 26.66
C PHE A 165 -1.02 45.75 27.03
N ASN A 166 -2.30 45.38 27.23
CA ASN A 166 -3.34 46.34 27.53
C ASN A 166 -3.14 46.90 28.96
N PHE A 167 -2.72 48.16 29.02
CA PHE A 167 -2.32 48.88 30.23
C PHE A 167 -3.43 48.93 31.31
N ASN A 168 -4.69 48.74 30.92
CA ASN A 168 -5.82 48.62 31.86
C ASN A 168 -5.78 47.35 32.71
N ALA A 169 -5.28 46.23 32.19
CA ALA A 169 -5.14 45.00 32.99
C ALA A 169 -4.00 45.13 34.03
N MET A 170 -2.97 45.93 33.74
CA MET A 170 -1.93 46.27 34.73
C MET A 170 -2.46 47.29 35.76
N LYS A 171 -3.37 48.19 35.34
CA LYS A 171 -4.02 49.15 36.22
C LYS A 171 -4.93 48.45 37.25
N ASP A 172 -5.70 47.45 36.84
CA ASP A 172 -6.53 46.66 37.76
C ASP A 172 -5.69 45.93 38.81
N VAL A 173 -4.53 45.38 38.43
CA VAL A 173 -3.59 44.74 39.37
C VAL A 173 -2.94 45.76 40.33
N LEU A 174 -2.61 46.97 39.85
CA LEU A 174 -2.05 48.03 40.68
C LEU A 174 -3.09 48.65 41.62
N ASP A 175 -4.32 48.82 41.16
CA ASP A 175 -5.46 49.29 41.98
C ASP A 175 -5.78 48.25 43.06
N ASP A 176 -5.70 46.94 42.77
CA ASP A 176 -5.83 45.87 43.77
C ASP A 176 -4.70 45.87 44.81
N ILE A 177 -3.44 46.09 44.40
CA ILE A 177 -2.30 46.20 45.32
C ILE A 177 -2.43 47.44 46.21
N GLU A 178 -2.87 48.58 45.65
CA GLU A 178 -3.07 49.81 46.41
C GLU A 178 -4.23 49.67 47.41
N GLU A 179 -5.31 48.98 47.02
CA GLU A 179 -6.44 48.60 47.87
C GLU A 179 -6.00 47.64 48.99
N GLU A 180 -5.11 46.69 48.72
CA GLU A 180 -4.56 45.74 49.68
C GLU A 180 -3.60 46.43 50.68
N MET A 181 -2.79 47.38 50.22
CA MET A 181 -2.01 48.26 51.09
C MET A 181 -2.90 49.16 51.96
N ARG A 182 -4.07 49.60 51.46
CA ARG A 182 -5.04 50.43 52.19
C ARG A 182 -5.82 49.65 53.27
N ARG A 183 -6.00 48.33 53.10
CA ARG A 183 -6.73 47.46 54.03
C ARG A 183 -5.91 47.02 55.26
N GLY A 184 -4.64 47.39 55.35
CA GLY A 184 -3.76 47.07 56.47
C GLY A 184 -3.37 45.57 56.52
N PRO A 185 -2.26 45.21 57.21
CA PRO A 185 -1.74 43.86 57.17
C PRO A 185 -2.70 42.89 57.88
N ARG A 186 -3.29 41.96 57.12
CA ARG A 186 -3.88 40.75 57.71
C ARG A 186 -2.74 39.96 58.33
N THR A 187 -2.85 39.65 59.62
CA THR A 187 -1.94 38.72 60.29
C THR A 187 -2.13 37.33 59.69
N PHE A 188 -1.31 37.01 58.70
CA PHE A 188 -1.13 35.64 58.27
C PHE A 188 -0.36 34.92 59.37
N HIS A 189 -1.06 34.08 60.13
CA HIS A 189 -0.39 32.99 60.81
C HIS A 189 0.35 32.19 59.73
N THR A 190 1.68 32.17 59.79
CA THR A 190 2.50 31.25 59.02
C THR A 190 2.14 29.84 59.45
N ALA A 191 1.13 29.25 58.80
CA ALA A 191 0.96 27.82 58.80
C ALA A 191 2.20 27.25 58.12
N GLN A 192 3.09 26.67 58.92
CA GLN A 192 4.20 25.89 58.40
C GLN A 192 3.60 24.84 57.43
N PRO A 193 4.16 24.66 56.23
CA PRO A 193 3.72 23.59 55.35
C PRO A 193 3.86 22.26 56.11
N PRO A 194 2.90 21.33 56.00
CA PRO A 194 3.05 20.03 56.64
C PRO A 194 4.35 19.40 56.14
N THR A 195 5.26 19.13 57.07
CA THR A 195 6.48 18.37 56.80
C THR A 195 6.07 17.04 56.15
N PRO A 196 6.61 16.68 54.98
CA PRO A 196 6.33 15.37 54.39
C PRO A 196 6.76 14.29 55.39
N PRO A 197 5.97 13.21 55.55
CA PRO A 197 6.33 12.14 56.47
C PRO A 197 7.69 11.56 56.09
N PRO A 198 8.50 11.13 57.06
CA PRO A 198 9.78 10.49 56.79
C PRO A 198 9.53 9.32 55.84
N THR A 199 10.20 9.37 54.69
CA THR A 199 10.24 8.29 53.71
C THR A 199 10.60 7.01 54.43
N GLN A 200 9.61 6.12 54.56
CA GLN A 200 9.80 4.84 55.21
C GLN A 200 10.91 4.10 54.46
N ASN A 201 12.00 3.93 55.20
CA ASN A 201 13.13 3.04 55.00
C ASN A 201 12.90 1.96 53.94
N SER A 202 13.60 2.16 52.82
CA SER A 202 13.74 1.35 51.61
C SER A 202 14.41 0.00 51.84
N ARG A 203 13.81 -0.88 52.67
CA ARG A 203 14.36 -2.25 52.85
C ARG A 203 13.38 -3.41 52.72
N ARG A 204 12.10 -3.20 52.44
CA ARG A 204 11.13 -4.28 52.13
C ARG A 204 10.05 -3.85 51.13
N CYS A 205 10.40 -3.12 50.07
CA CYS A 205 9.47 -2.92 48.97
C CYS A 205 9.63 -4.08 47.97
N HIS A 206 8.63 -4.95 47.89
CA HIS A 206 8.55 -5.91 46.79
C HIS A 206 8.17 -5.15 45.53
N HIS A 207 9.16 -4.89 44.68
CA HIS A 207 8.94 -4.13 43.45
C HIS A 207 7.98 -4.90 42.54
N ALA A 208 6.74 -4.42 42.43
CA ALA A 208 5.73 -5.03 41.60
C ALA A 208 6.14 -5.02 40.12
N ARG A 209 5.58 -5.95 39.33
CA ARG A 209 5.92 -6.08 37.90
C ARG A 209 5.55 -4.85 37.06
N TRP A 210 4.61 -4.02 37.52
CA TRP A 210 4.10 -2.86 36.79
C TRP A 210 4.40 -1.54 37.51
N TRP A 211 5.06 -0.60 36.81
CA TRP A 211 5.41 0.74 37.31
C TRP A 211 4.90 1.79 36.31
N PRO A 212 4.23 2.87 36.75
CA PRO A 212 3.83 3.98 35.88
C PRO A 212 5.03 4.78 35.35
N TYR A 213 4.85 5.38 34.17
CA TYR A 213 5.81 6.32 33.57
C TYR A 213 5.72 7.68 34.26
N SER A 214 6.87 8.20 34.71
CA SER A 214 7.01 9.61 35.07
C SER A 214 7.76 10.32 33.95
N TYR A 215 7.08 11.27 33.30
CA TYR A 215 7.67 12.16 32.32
C TYR A 215 8.48 13.24 33.03
N GLY A 216 9.70 13.47 32.56
CA GLY A 216 10.62 14.44 33.16
C GLY A 216 12.07 14.06 32.91
N ALA A 217 12.91 15.08 32.80
CA ALA A 217 14.35 14.94 32.71
C ALA A 217 14.93 14.63 34.09
N ASP A 218 15.31 13.37 34.32
CA ASP A 218 15.85 12.95 35.61
C ASP A 218 16.85 11.79 35.45
N SER A 219 17.64 11.56 36.50
CA SER A 219 18.65 10.51 36.57
C SER A 219 18.12 9.24 37.22
N CYS A 220 18.53 8.09 36.71
CA CYS A 220 18.14 6.79 37.27
C CYS A 220 18.88 6.52 38.59
N GLN A 221 18.16 6.17 39.66
CA GLN A 221 18.75 5.92 41.00
C GLN A 221 19.63 4.66 41.10
N TYR A 222 19.59 3.77 40.10
CA TYR A 222 20.32 2.49 40.11
C TYR A 222 21.55 2.48 39.21
N CYS A 223 21.65 3.42 38.26
CA CYS A 223 22.77 3.45 37.31
C CYS A 223 23.27 4.87 36.99
N ASP A 224 22.71 5.88 37.65
CA ASP A 224 22.99 7.31 37.52
C ASP A 224 22.94 7.86 36.09
N ARG A 225 22.38 7.09 35.14
CA ARG A 225 22.19 7.57 33.77
C ARG A 225 21.04 8.55 33.71
N TYR A 226 21.30 9.68 33.06
CA TYR A 226 20.30 10.67 32.72
C TYR A 226 19.34 10.14 31.64
N CYS A 227 18.04 10.22 31.91
CA CYS A 227 16.99 9.80 30.98
C CYS A 227 16.11 11.01 30.63
N PRO A 228 16.20 11.54 29.40
CA PRO A 228 15.48 12.76 29.02
C PRO A 228 14.00 12.55 28.67
N ILE A 229 13.56 11.30 28.48
CA ILE A 229 12.20 11.00 27.97
C ILE A 229 11.25 10.61 29.10
N TYR A 230 11.56 9.54 29.83
CA TYR A 230 10.77 9.08 30.98
C TYR A 230 11.60 8.15 31.88
N LEU A 231 11.19 8.07 33.15
CA LEU A 231 11.63 7.04 34.09
C LEU A 231 10.42 6.26 34.59
N LEU A 232 10.65 5.03 35.07
CA LEU A 232 9.63 4.25 35.78
C LEU A 232 9.67 4.63 37.25
N ARG A 233 8.51 4.93 37.85
CA ARG A 233 8.38 5.27 39.28
C ARG A 233 7.60 4.17 40.00
N CYS A 234 8.16 3.63 41.09
CA CYS A 234 7.44 2.67 41.91
C CYS A 234 6.36 3.39 42.75
N PRO A 235 5.09 2.97 42.71
CA PRO A 235 4.01 3.63 43.46
C PRO A 235 4.10 3.44 44.98
N SER A 236 4.89 2.47 45.45
CA SER A 236 4.99 2.13 46.88
C SER A 236 6.22 2.76 47.56
N CYS A 237 7.34 2.91 46.85
CA CYS A 237 8.59 3.42 47.41
C CYS A 237 9.17 4.63 46.67
N ASP A 238 8.47 5.15 45.66
CA ASP A 238 8.89 6.28 44.83
C ASP A 238 10.27 6.13 44.15
N ALA A 239 10.81 4.91 44.11
CA ALA A 239 12.06 4.62 43.42
C ALA A 239 11.94 4.92 41.93
N ARG A 240 12.97 5.57 41.37
CA ARG A 240 13.05 5.97 39.95
C ARG A 240 14.09 5.13 39.23
N ALA A 241 13.64 4.32 38.27
CA ALA A 241 14.49 3.38 37.54
C ALA A 241 14.36 3.53 36.03
N CYS A 242 15.48 3.37 35.34
CA CYS A 242 15.50 3.16 33.90
C CYS A 242 14.80 1.83 33.55
N VAL A 243 14.22 1.68 32.35
CA VAL A 243 13.56 0.42 31.94
C VAL A 243 14.47 -0.81 32.13
N PRO A 244 15.75 -0.80 31.71
CA PRO A 244 16.68 -1.90 31.99
C PRO A 244 16.93 -2.17 33.48
N CYS A 245 16.99 -1.10 34.27
CA CYS A 245 17.27 -1.14 35.70
C CYS A 245 16.09 -1.75 36.46
N LYS A 246 14.87 -1.37 36.07
CA LYS A 246 13.63 -1.91 36.64
C LYS A 246 13.54 -3.42 36.44
N ILE A 247 13.89 -3.93 35.24
CA ILE A 247 13.85 -5.38 34.97
C ILE A 247 14.77 -6.12 35.94
N ARG A 248 16.02 -5.64 36.10
CA ARG A 248 17.00 -6.24 37.03
C ARG A 248 16.55 -6.23 38.50
N VAL A 249 15.80 -5.21 38.90
CA VAL A 249 15.32 -5.05 40.29
C VAL A 249 14.06 -5.89 40.57
N THR A 250 13.29 -6.28 39.55
CA THR A 250 12.07 -7.10 39.73
C THR A 250 12.29 -8.62 39.65
N ASP A 251 13.42 -9.06 39.12
CA ASP A 251 13.73 -10.49 38.89
C ASP A 251 14.70 -11.10 39.93
N GLY A 252 15.06 -10.35 40.99
CA GLY A 252 15.92 -10.80 42.10
C GLY A 252 15.18 -10.76 43.43
#